data_AF-A0A8T3DKX2-F1
#
_entry.id   AF-A0A8T3DKX2-F1
#
_cell.length_a   1.000
_cell.length_b   1.000
_cell.length_c   1.000
_cell.angle_alpha   90.00
_cell.angle_beta   90.00
_cell.angle_gamma   90.00
#
_symmetry.space_group_name_H-M   'P 1'
#
loop_
_entity.id
_entity.type
_entity.pdbx_description
1 polymer ?
#
loop_
_entity_poly.entity_id
_entity_poly.type
_entity_poly.pdbx_seq_one_letter_code
_entity_poly.pdbx_strand_id
1 'polypeptide(L)'
;MASRQSFTDSDTADEAVRATCDDASICKRFATSKSYWKDPYIQYFVRQIGERKAPEINRGYYARVQGVNHILDTFLRKTTCDCQVVNLGAGLDTTFWRLKDENLLPKKYFEVDFPMIVARKLHNIKTKPPLSKPIIETHSTDSLLIESHSLDSDRYCVVGADLRDLPRWRTS
;
A
#
# COMPACT_ATOMS: atom_id res chain seq x y z
N MET A 1 -31.64 -13.19 20.99
CA MET A 1 -30.40 -12.40 20.83
C MET A 1 -29.25 -13.39 20.73
N ALA A 2 -28.75 -13.66 19.52
CA ALA A 2 -27.61 -14.55 19.34
C ALA A 2 -26.33 -13.80 19.75
N SER A 3 -25.71 -14.25 20.83
CA SER A 3 -24.38 -13.78 21.23
C SER A 3 -23.39 -14.10 20.11
N ARG A 4 -22.80 -13.06 19.53
CA ARG A 4 -21.67 -13.17 18.60
C ARG A 4 -20.57 -13.92 19.35
N GLN A 5 -20.25 -15.15 18.94
CA GLN A 5 -19.05 -15.82 19.43
C GLN A 5 -17.86 -14.91 19.10
N SER A 6 -17.14 -14.46 20.14
CA SER A 6 -15.84 -13.86 19.97
C SER A 6 -14.94 -14.91 19.35
N PHE A 7 -14.49 -14.67 18.11
CA PHE A 7 -13.51 -15.52 17.45
C PHE A 7 -12.21 -15.47 18.26
N THR A 8 -11.99 -16.47 19.12
CA THR A 8 -10.73 -16.66 19.85
C THR A 8 -9.59 -17.12 18.95
N ASP A 9 -9.87 -17.37 17.66
CA ASP A 9 -8.92 -17.72 16.58
C ASP A 9 -8.42 -16.51 15.78
N SER A 10 -8.87 -15.28 16.10
CA SER A 10 -8.58 -14.09 15.30
C SER A 10 -7.10 -13.71 15.28
N ASP A 11 -6.38 -13.85 16.39
CA ASP A 11 -5.01 -13.34 16.50
C ASP A 11 -4.00 -14.15 15.68
N THR A 12 -4.14 -15.47 15.66
CA THR A 12 -3.30 -16.38 14.84
C THR A 12 -3.64 -16.26 13.37
N ALA A 13 -4.93 -16.16 13.02
CA ALA A 13 -5.36 -15.90 11.65
C ALA A 13 -4.86 -14.53 11.16
N ASP A 14 -4.95 -13.50 12.00
CA ASP A 14 -4.48 -12.15 11.66
C ASP A 14 -2.95 -12.11 11.58
N GLU A 15 -2.22 -12.92 12.35
CA GLU A 15 -0.76 -13.08 12.20
C GLU A 15 -0.39 -13.71 10.85
N ALA A 16 -1.08 -14.77 10.44
CA ALA A 16 -0.88 -15.40 9.13
C ALA A 16 -1.22 -14.43 7.97
N VAL A 17 -2.28 -13.63 8.11
CA VAL A 17 -2.63 -12.58 7.13
C VAL A 17 -1.54 -11.51 7.06
N ARG A 18 -0.97 -11.10 8.21
CA ARG A 18 0.13 -10.14 8.25
C ARG A 18 1.42 -10.69 7.64
N ALA A 19 1.73 -11.97 7.86
CA ALA A 19 2.87 -12.65 7.23
C ALA A 19 2.77 -12.64 5.70
N THR A 20 1.55 -12.71 5.15
CA THR A 20 1.31 -12.62 3.70
C THR A 20 1.78 -11.27 3.11
N CYS A 21 1.71 -10.18 3.89
CA CYS A 21 2.26 -8.88 3.49
C CYS A 21 3.79 -8.97 3.26
N ASP A 22 4.50 -9.65 4.15
CA ASP A 22 5.95 -9.81 4.07
C ASP A 22 6.36 -10.69 2.89
N ASP A 23 5.70 -11.83 2.72
CA ASP A 23 5.95 -12.73 1.60
C ASP A 23 5.72 -12.04 0.26
N ALA A 24 4.62 -11.30 0.12
CA ALA A 24 4.32 -10.56 -1.11
C ALA A 24 5.37 -9.47 -1.37
N SER A 25 5.78 -8.74 -0.34
CA SER A 25 6.74 -7.65 -0.47
C SER A 25 8.14 -8.16 -0.80
N ILE A 26 8.57 -9.29 -0.22
CA ILE A 26 9.83 -9.98 -0.54
C ILE A 26 9.82 -10.49 -1.98
N CYS A 27 8.73 -11.13 -2.43
CA CYS A 27 8.64 -11.61 -3.81
C CYS A 27 8.70 -10.46 -4.83
N LYS A 28 8.00 -9.36 -4.57
CA LYS A 28 8.09 -8.13 -5.38
C LYS A 28 9.51 -7.55 -5.36
N ARG A 29 10.17 -7.50 -4.20
CA ARG A 29 11.55 -7.01 -4.07
C ARG A 29 12.56 -7.89 -4.82
N PHE A 30 12.40 -9.20 -4.77
CA PHE A 30 13.24 -10.14 -5.52
C PHE A 30 13.06 -9.94 -7.03
N ALA A 31 11.82 -9.91 -7.51
CA ALA A 31 11.52 -9.76 -8.94
C ALA A 31 12.02 -8.42 -9.52
N THR A 32 11.88 -7.32 -8.77
CA THR A 32 12.44 -6.00 -9.17
C THR A 32 13.97 -6.00 -9.22
N SER A 33 14.65 -6.72 -8.32
CA SER A 33 16.12 -6.91 -8.39
C SER A 33 16.58 -7.70 -9.62
N LYS A 34 15.67 -8.47 -10.23
CA LYS A 34 15.87 -9.21 -11.49
C LYS A 34 15.31 -8.45 -12.70
N SER A 35 14.97 -7.17 -12.54
CA SER A 35 14.50 -6.30 -13.61
C SER A 35 13.20 -6.74 -14.29
N TYR A 36 12.35 -7.50 -13.59
CA TYR A 36 11.00 -7.81 -14.12
C TYR A 36 10.17 -6.53 -14.29
N TRP A 37 10.30 -5.57 -13.38
CA TRP A 37 9.82 -4.19 -13.55
C TRP A 37 10.68 -3.24 -12.72
N LYS A 38 10.54 -1.94 -12.98
CA LYS A 38 11.25 -0.88 -12.25
C LYS A 38 10.42 -0.43 -11.05
N ASP A 39 11.01 -0.54 -9.86
CA ASP A 39 10.45 0.01 -8.62
C ASP A 39 11.61 0.49 -7.73
N PRO A 40 11.92 1.79 -7.71
CA PRO A 40 13.01 2.33 -6.89
C PRO A 40 12.61 2.49 -5.41
N TYR A 41 11.34 2.28 -5.05
CA TYR A 41 10.81 2.59 -3.73
C TYR A 41 10.69 1.38 -2.82
N ILE A 42 10.42 0.19 -3.37
CA ILE A 42 10.20 -1.04 -2.60
C ILE A 42 11.37 -1.40 -1.67
N GLN A 43 12.58 -0.97 -2.00
CA GLN A 43 13.77 -1.15 -1.19
C GLN A 43 13.73 -0.45 0.17
N TYR A 44 12.95 0.62 0.28
CA TYR A 44 12.79 1.36 1.53
C TYR A 44 11.81 0.68 2.48
N PHE A 45 10.96 -0.21 1.96
CA PHE A 45 10.00 -0.98 2.74
C PHE A 45 10.50 -2.39 3.08
N VAL A 46 11.23 -3.02 2.16
CA VAL A 46 11.79 -4.36 2.34
C VAL A 46 13.30 -4.33 2.14
N ARG A 47 14.04 -4.56 3.24
CA ARG A 47 15.52 -4.52 3.22
C ARG A 47 16.11 -5.73 2.50
N GLN A 48 15.55 -6.92 2.73
CA GLN A 48 16.09 -8.16 2.19
C GLN A 48 15.54 -8.42 0.78
N ILE A 49 16.43 -8.78 -0.14
CA ILE A 49 16.05 -9.24 -1.48
C ILE A 49 15.40 -10.64 -1.41
N GLY A 50 15.54 -11.33 -0.28
CA GLY A 50 15.02 -12.68 -0.06
C GLY A 50 15.82 -13.76 -0.78
N GLU A 51 15.45 -15.02 -0.54
CA GLU A 51 16.02 -16.16 -1.25
C GLU A 51 15.58 -16.19 -2.72
N ARG A 52 16.35 -16.90 -3.55
CA ARG A 52 16.04 -17.06 -4.98
C ARG A 52 14.65 -17.67 -5.17
N LYS A 53 13.73 -16.90 -5.76
CA LYS A 53 12.41 -17.39 -6.16
C LYS A 53 12.47 -18.07 -7.54
N ALA A 54 11.66 -19.11 -7.73
CA ALA A 54 11.51 -19.79 -9.01
C ALA A 54 11.08 -18.79 -10.11
N PRO A 55 11.55 -18.94 -11.37
CA PRO A 55 11.19 -18.02 -12.45
C PRO A 55 9.67 -17.84 -12.66
N GLU A 56 8.90 -18.90 -12.46
CA GLU A 56 7.44 -18.93 -12.59
C GLU A 56 6.77 -18.01 -11.56
N ILE A 57 7.30 -17.97 -10.34
CA ILE A 57 6.82 -17.07 -9.28
C ILE A 57 7.04 -15.61 -9.70
N ASN A 58 8.25 -15.28 -10.19
CA ASN A 58 8.56 -13.92 -10.62
C ASN A 58 7.69 -13.49 -11.82
N ARG A 59 7.46 -14.39 -12.78
CA ARG A 59 6.54 -14.16 -13.91
C ARG A 59 5.10 -13.94 -13.43
N GLY A 60 4.65 -14.70 -12.44
CA GLY A 60 3.32 -14.51 -11.82
C GLY A 60 3.17 -13.14 -11.18
N TYR A 61 4.17 -12.70 -10.39
CA TYR A 61 4.16 -11.36 -9.81
C TYR A 61 4.26 -10.25 -10.86
N TYR A 62 5.07 -10.45 -11.90
CA TYR A 62 5.13 -9.50 -13.02
C TYR A 62 3.77 -9.34 -13.70
N ALA A 63 3.13 -10.45 -14.09
CA ALA A 63 1.81 -10.41 -14.71
C ALA A 63 0.77 -9.74 -13.79
N ARG A 64 0.79 -10.04 -12.48
CA ARG A 64 -0.07 -9.39 -11.49
C ARG A 64 0.15 -7.88 -11.44
N VAL A 65 1.39 -7.44 -11.30
CA VAL A 65 1.73 -6.00 -11.19
C VAL A 65 1.38 -5.26 -12.47
N GLN A 66 1.76 -5.80 -13.63
CA GLN A 66 1.45 -5.19 -14.92
C GLN A 66 -0.06 -5.13 -15.21
N GLY A 67 -0.80 -6.20 -14.88
CA GLY A 67 -2.25 -6.22 -15.07
C GLY A 67 -2.97 -5.17 -14.23
N VAL A 68 -2.62 -5.06 -12.94
CA VAL A 68 -3.22 -4.04 -12.05
C VAL A 68 -2.82 -2.63 -12.49
N ASN A 69 -1.54 -2.40 -12.81
CA ASN A 69 -1.08 -1.10 -13.31
C ASN A 69 -1.80 -0.70 -14.61
N HIS A 70 -1.96 -1.64 -15.55
CA HIS A 70 -2.65 -1.36 -16.81
C HIS A 70 -4.09 -0.89 -16.60
N ILE A 71 -4.84 -1.54 -15.70
CA ILE A 71 -6.22 -1.17 -15.36
C ILE A 71 -6.23 0.20 -14.68
N LEU A 72 -5.38 0.40 -13.68
CA LEU A 72 -5.29 1.65 -12.93
C LEU A 72 -4.92 2.84 -13.83
N ASP A 73 -3.88 2.71 -14.64
CA ASP A 73 -3.43 3.77 -15.54
C ASP A 73 -4.50 4.09 -16.59
N THR A 74 -5.25 3.08 -17.04
CA THR A 74 -6.37 3.29 -17.97
C THR A 74 -7.53 4.02 -17.29
N PHE A 75 -7.87 3.67 -16.05
CA PHE A 75 -8.85 4.40 -15.26
C PHE A 75 -8.45 5.86 -15.05
N LEU A 76 -7.20 6.11 -14.64
CA LEU A 76 -6.66 7.47 -14.43
C LEU A 76 -6.71 8.31 -15.72
N ARG A 77 -6.33 7.73 -16.86
CA ARG A 77 -6.42 8.42 -18.16
C ARG A 77 -7.88 8.75 -18.54
N LYS A 78 -8.81 7.82 -18.30
CA LYS A 78 -10.24 8.02 -18.63
C LYS A 78 -10.89 9.10 -17.78
N THR A 79 -10.44 9.25 -16.53
CA THR A 79 -10.93 10.30 -15.61
C THR A 79 -10.09 11.57 -15.67
N THR A 80 -9.08 11.66 -16.53
CA THR A 80 -8.11 12.78 -16.58
C THR A 80 -7.47 13.06 -15.21
N CYS A 81 -7.22 12.00 -14.44
CA CYS A 81 -6.77 12.03 -13.04
C CYS A 81 -7.73 12.74 -12.06
N ASP A 82 -8.92 13.15 -12.51
CA ASP A 82 -10.01 13.64 -11.67
C ASP A 82 -10.79 12.46 -11.07
N CYS A 83 -10.16 11.78 -10.12
CA CYS A 83 -10.75 10.68 -9.39
C CYS A 83 -10.06 10.47 -8.04
N GLN A 84 -10.60 9.57 -7.24
CA GLN A 84 -9.95 9.04 -6.05
C GLN A 84 -9.62 7.56 -6.29
N VAL A 85 -8.51 7.11 -5.71
CA VAL A 85 -8.10 5.71 -5.75
C VAL A 85 -8.00 5.22 -4.32
N VAL A 86 -8.61 4.08 -4.01
CA VAL A 86 -8.58 3.45 -2.69
C VAL A 86 -8.01 2.05 -2.82
N ASN A 87 -6.81 1.83 -2.26
CA ASN A 87 -6.15 0.55 -2.23
C ASN A 87 -6.42 -0.15 -0.88
N LEU A 88 -7.19 -1.22 -0.92
CA LEU A 88 -7.63 -1.98 0.25
C LEU A 88 -6.71 -3.19 0.47
N GLY A 89 -6.14 -3.31 1.68
CA GLY A 89 -5.07 -4.28 1.94
C GLY A 89 -3.79 -3.88 1.19
N ALA A 90 -3.45 -2.59 1.22
CA ALA A 90 -2.38 -2.02 0.43
C ALA A 90 -0.99 -2.58 0.80
N GLY A 91 -0.80 -3.05 2.02
CA GLY A 91 0.49 -3.50 2.52
C GLY A 91 1.58 -2.46 2.31
N LEU A 92 2.74 -2.92 1.85
CA LEU A 92 3.90 -2.08 1.53
C LEU A 92 3.94 -1.66 0.05
N ASP A 93 2.78 -1.52 -0.59
CA ASP A 93 2.68 -1.13 -1.99
C ASP A 93 3.26 0.26 -2.27
N THR A 94 3.83 0.43 -3.46
CA THR A 94 4.63 1.58 -3.90
C THR A 94 3.97 2.40 -5.01
N THR A 95 2.71 2.09 -5.35
CA THR A 95 2.03 2.66 -6.51
C THR A 95 1.89 4.18 -6.43
N PHE A 96 1.67 4.77 -5.25
CA PHE A 96 1.61 6.23 -5.10
C PHE A 96 2.86 6.92 -5.68
N TRP A 97 4.06 6.44 -5.33
CA TRP A 97 5.30 7.02 -5.80
C TRP A 97 5.51 6.80 -7.30
N ARG A 98 5.15 5.61 -7.83
CA ARG A 98 5.15 5.34 -9.28
C ARG A 98 4.27 6.35 -10.03
N LEU A 99 3.03 6.53 -9.57
CA LEU A 99 2.08 7.46 -10.19
C LEU A 99 2.58 8.91 -10.11
N LYS A 100 3.28 9.29 -9.05
CA LYS A 100 3.92 10.60 -8.96
C LYS A 100 5.04 10.77 -9.98
N ASP A 101 5.94 9.81 -10.11
CA ASP A 101 7.03 9.84 -11.08
C ASP A 101 6.52 9.90 -12.53
N GLU A 102 5.38 9.27 -12.80
CA GLU A 102 4.73 9.26 -14.12
C GLU A 102 3.78 10.45 -14.34
N ASN A 103 3.64 11.36 -13.36
CA ASN A 103 2.71 12.48 -13.40
C ASN A 103 1.23 12.08 -13.62
N LEU A 104 0.83 10.95 -13.02
CA LEU A 104 -0.50 10.33 -13.10
C LEU A 104 -1.24 10.33 -11.74
N LEU A 105 -0.89 11.20 -10.80
CA LEU A 105 -1.53 11.21 -9.48
C LEU A 105 -3.04 11.54 -9.57
N PRO A 106 -3.92 10.73 -8.95
CA PRO A 106 -5.35 11.06 -8.81
C PRO A 106 -5.55 12.26 -7.88
N LYS A 107 -6.77 12.81 -7.77
CA LYS A 107 -7.08 13.87 -6.78
C LYS A 107 -6.60 13.48 -5.38
N LYS A 108 -6.86 12.25 -4.95
CA LYS A 108 -6.32 11.70 -3.70
C LYS A 108 -6.18 10.18 -3.79
N TYR A 109 -5.06 9.66 -3.28
CA TYR A 109 -4.76 8.24 -3.20
C TYR A 109 -4.84 7.78 -1.75
N PHE A 110 -5.70 6.81 -1.48
CA PHE A 110 -5.95 6.25 -0.15
C PHE A 110 -5.42 4.83 -0.07
N GLU A 111 -4.85 4.49 1.07
CA GLU A 111 -4.45 3.14 1.43
C GLU A 111 -5.04 2.75 2.77
N VAL A 112 -5.59 1.55 2.82
CA VAL A 112 -6.14 0.97 4.04
C VAL A 112 -5.50 -0.38 4.29
N ASP A 113 -5.01 -0.60 5.50
CA ASP A 113 -4.48 -1.88 5.96
C ASP A 113 -4.61 -1.98 7.48
N PHE A 114 -4.26 -3.13 8.06
CA PHE A 114 -4.24 -3.30 9.50
C PHE A 114 -3.33 -2.24 10.19
N PRO A 115 -3.72 -1.73 11.37
CA PRO A 115 -2.96 -0.70 12.09
C PRO A 115 -1.46 -1.01 12.27
N MET A 116 -1.11 -2.29 12.44
CA MET A 116 0.28 -2.74 12.57
C MET A 116 1.08 -2.59 11.26
N ILE A 117 0.47 -2.93 10.12
CA ILE A 117 1.09 -2.80 8.80
C ILE A 117 1.26 -1.32 8.44
N VAL A 118 0.24 -0.51 8.74
CA VAL A 118 0.29 0.94 8.57
C VAL A 118 1.37 1.55 9.44
N ALA A 119 1.43 1.24 10.74
CA ALA A 119 2.48 1.76 11.63
C ALA A 119 3.89 1.47 11.08
N ARG A 120 4.11 0.25 10.56
CA ARG A 120 5.38 -0.12 9.91
C ARG A 120 5.64 0.69 8.63
N LYS A 121 4.63 0.89 7.79
CA LYS A 121 4.73 1.70 6.56
C LYS A 121 5.07 3.15 6.91
N LEU A 122 4.35 3.74 7.87
CA LEU A 122 4.56 5.11 8.34
C LEU A 122 5.94 5.32 8.96
N HIS A 123 6.44 4.34 9.72
CA HIS A 123 7.82 4.39 10.24
C HIS A 123 8.85 4.47 9.11
N ASN A 124 8.69 3.68 8.05
CA ASN A 124 9.58 3.74 6.88
C ASN A 124 9.44 5.07 6.14
N ILE A 125 8.22 5.56 5.93
CA ILE A 125 7.98 6.87 5.29
C ILE A 125 8.67 7.99 6.09
N LYS A 126 8.49 8.02 7.42
CA LYS A 126 9.06 9.04 8.29
C LYS A 126 10.59 9.01 8.33
N THR A 127 11.20 7.82 8.32
CA THR A 127 12.65 7.66 8.47
C THR A 127 13.42 7.70 7.16
N LYS A 128 12.76 7.61 6.01
CA LYS A 128 13.39 7.55 4.68
C LYS A 128 12.99 8.76 3.83
N PRO A 129 13.85 9.78 3.67
CA PRO A 129 13.57 10.96 2.86
C PRO A 129 13.07 10.67 1.42
N PRO A 130 13.56 9.63 0.71
CA PRO A 130 13.01 9.27 -0.60
C PRO A 130 11.51 8.90 -0.61
N LEU A 131 10.95 8.52 0.54
CA LEU A 131 9.53 8.22 0.68
C LEU A 131 8.72 9.44 1.15
N SER A 132 9.24 10.24 2.09
CA SER A 132 8.52 11.39 2.64
C SER A 132 8.54 12.62 1.73
N LYS A 133 9.67 12.93 1.07
CA LYS A 133 9.79 14.12 0.21
C LYS A 133 8.72 14.18 -0.87
N PRO A 134 8.45 13.11 -1.64
CA PRO A 134 7.44 13.18 -2.69
C PRO A 134 6.01 13.37 -2.16
N ILE A 135 5.74 13.02 -0.90
CA ILE A 135 4.45 13.29 -0.27
C ILE A 135 4.37 14.77 0.13
N ILE A 136 5.43 15.31 0.75
CA ILE A 136 5.53 16.73 1.16
C ILE A 136 5.38 17.66 -0.05
N GLU A 137 6.07 17.37 -1.15
CA GLU A 137 5.98 18.14 -2.41
C GLU A 137 4.56 18.23 -2.97
N THR A 138 3.68 17.32 -2.58
CA THR A 138 2.28 17.27 -3.02
C THR A 138 1.30 17.73 -1.96
N HIS A 139 1.79 18.25 -0.83
CA HIS A 139 0.98 18.74 0.28
C HIS A 139 1.12 20.25 0.40
N SER A 140 0.02 20.93 0.74
CA SER A 140 -0.04 22.38 0.91
C SER A 140 0.79 22.91 2.07
N THR A 141 1.19 22.05 3.01
CA THR A 141 2.05 22.43 4.13
C THR A 141 3.41 21.73 4.07
N ASP A 142 4.44 22.39 4.58
CA ASP A 142 5.83 21.89 4.56
C ASP A 142 6.08 20.72 5.54
N SER A 143 5.07 20.30 6.30
CA SER A 143 5.19 19.26 7.33
C SER A 143 4.08 18.22 7.23
N LEU A 144 4.43 16.93 7.30
CA LEU A 144 3.45 15.85 7.37
C LEU A 144 3.06 15.58 8.82
N LEU A 145 1.76 15.62 9.10
CA LEU A 145 1.20 15.07 10.33
C LEU A 145 1.09 13.55 10.18
N ILE A 146 2.07 12.86 10.76
CA ILE A 146 2.10 11.39 10.81
C ILE A 146 1.80 10.96 12.25
N GLU A 147 0.61 10.41 12.45
CA GLU A 147 0.20 9.81 13.72
C GLU A 147 0.58 8.31 13.74
N SER A 148 0.32 7.63 14.86
CA SER A 148 0.73 6.22 15.04
C SER A 148 0.12 5.27 13.99
N HIS A 149 -1.09 5.56 13.52
CA HIS A 149 -1.85 4.68 12.60
C HIS A 149 -2.46 5.42 11.41
N SER A 150 -2.10 6.68 11.19
CA SER A 150 -2.62 7.45 10.07
C SER A 150 -1.59 8.44 9.55
N LEU A 151 -1.65 8.68 8.25
CA LEU A 151 -1.01 9.79 7.57
C LEU A 151 -2.08 10.40 6.69
N ASP A 152 -2.30 11.70 6.83
CA ASP A 152 -3.19 12.44 5.94
C ASP A 152 -2.44 13.62 5.31
N SER A 153 -2.46 13.67 3.99
CA SER A 153 -1.95 14.75 3.16
C SER A 153 -2.93 15.05 2.04
N ASP A 154 -2.67 16.09 1.25
CA ASP A 154 -3.61 16.54 0.22
C ASP A 154 -3.81 15.48 -0.86
N ARG A 155 -2.75 14.74 -1.20
CA ARG A 155 -2.74 13.79 -2.32
C ARG A 155 -2.58 12.34 -1.91
N TYR A 156 -2.19 12.08 -0.66
CA TYR A 156 -1.95 10.73 -0.15
C TYR A 156 -2.47 10.56 1.28
N CYS A 157 -3.19 9.48 1.53
CA CYS A 157 -3.71 9.14 2.85
C CYS A 157 -3.50 7.64 3.12
N VAL A 158 -3.03 7.31 4.33
CA VAL A 158 -2.87 5.94 4.80
C VAL A 158 -3.61 5.81 6.13
N VAL A 159 -4.49 4.81 6.25
CA VAL A 159 -5.32 4.61 7.44
C VAL A 159 -5.20 3.16 7.93
N GLY A 160 -4.88 3.02 9.21
CA GLY A 160 -4.93 1.75 9.92
C GLY A 160 -6.36 1.39 10.29
N ALA A 161 -6.96 0.42 9.60
CA ALA A 161 -8.31 -0.06 9.89
C ALA A 161 -8.45 -1.56 9.58
N ASP A 162 -9.28 -2.25 10.36
CA ASP A 162 -9.73 -3.60 10.02
C ASP A 162 -10.87 -3.49 9.00
N LEU A 163 -10.65 -3.98 7.78
CA LEU A 163 -11.65 -3.95 6.70
C LEU A 163 -12.92 -4.78 7.02
N ARG A 164 -12.86 -5.64 8.04
CA ARG A 164 -14.01 -6.42 8.53
C ARG A 164 -14.91 -5.61 9.47
N ASP A 165 -14.38 -4.54 10.07
CA ASP A 165 -15.09 -3.68 11.01
C ASP A 165 -15.53 -2.37 10.33
N LEU A 166 -16.54 -2.51 9.47
CA LEU A 166 -17.18 -1.35 8.86
C LEU A 166 -18.25 -0.80 9.81
N PRO A 167 -18.24 0.52 10.12
CA PRO A 167 -19.31 1.11 10.89
C PRO A 167 -20.63 0.84 10.18
N ARG A 168 -21.61 0.33 10.93
CA ARG A 168 -22.97 0.14 10.39
C ARG A 168 -23.48 1.50 9.96
N TRP A 169 -23.77 1.63 8.66
CA TRP A 169 -24.47 2.79 8.14
C TRP A 169 -25.75 3.00 8.97
N ARG A 170 -25.83 4.12 9.69
CA ARG A 170 -27.11 4.59 10.20
C ARG A 170 -27.74 5.35 9.05
N THR A 171 -28.74 4.76 8.41
CA THR A 171 -29.70 5.59 7.68
C THR A 171 -30.36 6.54 8.66
N SER A 172 -30.16 7.82 8.42
CA SER A 172 -31.10 8.85 8.86
C SER A 172 -32.38 8.74 8.06
#